data_AF-A0A0K1NZT6-F1
#
_entry.id   AF-A0A0K1NZT6-F1
#
_cell.length_a   1.000
_cell.length_b   1.000
_cell.length_c   1.000
_cell.angle_alpha   90.00
_cell.angle_beta   90.00
_cell.angle_gamma   90.00
#
_symmetry.space_group_name_H-M   'P 1'
#
loop_
_entity.id
_entity.type
_entity.pdbx_description
1 polymer ?
#
loop_
_entity_poly.entity_id
_entity_poly.type
_entity_poly.pdbx_seq_one_letter_code
_entity_poly.pdbx_strand_id
1 'polypeptide(L)'
;GYCMVSVLETMKTYSAEDNLTEEALVTKLRTCRCHHLFLHTSLRHNSSGTCRWGEFGEGGLLWGECNARQFEWFDGNPFDELLYKVKELYGIEDDITFRNVTVAPENRPSPLHLGTATQIGALPTEGIPCLLKVLIPSNCAGLPVMYVRDLLLNPPAYEIASKIQEACKLMSNITCSIPEFTCVPPAKLVKLLESRETNHIEFCKIKSVLDDIIQLYTNSELNKVLKLLMDPTWVATGLKVELETLVDECKSVSCRIGEIISLDGENDQKITSSAVVPNEFFEDMESSWKGRVKRIHLEEEFAEVDEAAEALSIAVEEDFIPIISRIKATTAPLGGPKGEILYVLIDEICRGTETAKGTCIAGSVIETLDAISCLGIVSTHLHGIFDLPLRTKNAVFKAMGAECIDNQTMPTWKLIDGICKESLAFETAQREGVPEELIQRAEELYASVYTKDSLRTDESKLKQLSAPTVVHKSNILTDRQSHPAKEFSPLVQSLRSTDVLNKEVESAIIRICQKRLTDLYKKNDILEPSAMRCVLIGAKEQPPPSTIGASSVYVMLRPDRKLYIGETDDLQGRVRAHRSKEGMQNASFLYFLVPGKSVACQLETLLINQLSTQG
;
A
#
# COMPACT_ATOMS: atom_id res chain seq x y z
N GLY A 1 10.02 -9.39 46.10
CA GLY A 1 9.67 -9.69 44.70
C GLY A 1 10.58 -8.92 43.79
N TYR A 2 10.41 -9.08 42.48
CA TYR A 2 11.14 -8.34 41.46
C TYR A 2 10.32 -7.15 40.95
N CYS A 3 11.01 -6.16 40.38
CA CYS A 3 10.44 -5.06 39.62
C CYS A 3 10.86 -5.21 38.15
N MET A 4 9.97 -4.91 37.21
CA MET A 4 10.28 -4.76 35.80
C MET A 4 9.90 -3.35 35.34
N VAL A 5 10.88 -2.57 34.89
CA VAL A 5 10.63 -1.28 34.25
C VAL A 5 10.78 -1.44 32.75
N SER A 6 9.73 -1.08 31.99
CA SER A 6 9.72 -1.12 30.53
C SER A 6 9.67 0.31 30.00
N VAL A 7 10.53 0.64 29.05
CA VAL A 7 10.57 1.96 28.40
C VAL A 7 10.34 1.77 26.90
N LEU A 8 9.44 2.56 26.32
CA LEU A 8 9.26 2.69 24.88
C LEU A 8 9.69 4.10 24.47
N GLU A 9 10.83 4.16 23.80
CA GLU A 9 11.48 5.36 23.28
C GLU A 9 10.60 6.08 22.25
N THR A 10 10.06 5.33 21.28
CA THR A 10 9.22 5.86 20.19
C THR A 10 7.89 6.44 20.66
N MET A 11 7.39 5.98 21.82
CA MET A 11 6.15 6.46 22.41
C MET A 11 6.39 7.50 23.52
N LYS A 12 7.65 7.72 23.92
CA LYS A 12 8.06 8.54 25.08
C LYS A 12 7.29 8.12 26.35
N THR A 13 7.22 6.81 26.61
CA THR A 13 6.45 6.22 27.73
C THR A 13 7.26 5.21 28.52
N TYR A 14 6.99 5.09 29.82
CA TYR A 14 7.51 4.00 30.66
C TYR A 14 6.44 3.42 31.58
N SER A 15 6.56 2.12 31.88
CA SER A 15 5.73 1.41 32.86
C SER A 15 6.59 0.65 33.87
N ALA A 16 6.06 0.50 35.08
CA ALA A 16 6.67 -0.24 36.18
C ALA A 16 5.74 -1.38 36.62
N GLU A 17 6.27 -2.60 36.77
CA GLU A 17 5.55 -3.71 37.37
C GLU A 17 6.30 -4.25 38.59
N ASP A 18 5.80 -3.91 39.77
CA ASP A 18 6.33 -4.33 41.06
C ASP A 18 5.74 -5.66 41.55
N ASN A 19 6.39 -6.22 42.59
CA ASN A 19 5.99 -7.43 43.28
C ASN A 19 5.87 -8.68 42.40
N LEU A 20 6.61 -8.73 41.30
CA LEU A 20 6.68 -9.92 40.44
C LEU A 20 7.38 -11.09 41.16
N THR A 21 6.94 -12.31 40.89
CA THR A 21 7.71 -13.53 41.20
C THR A 21 8.78 -13.75 40.15
N GLU A 22 9.78 -14.60 40.45
CA GLU A 22 10.85 -14.93 39.50
C GLU A 22 10.28 -15.54 38.20
N GLU A 23 9.33 -16.48 38.34
CA GLU A 23 8.64 -17.09 37.21
C GLU A 23 7.83 -16.09 36.38
N ALA A 24 7.16 -15.13 37.03
CA ALA A 24 6.37 -14.11 36.34
C ALA A 24 7.28 -13.15 35.54
N LEU A 25 8.43 -12.78 36.10
CA LEU A 25 9.40 -11.95 35.40
C LEU A 25 10.01 -12.69 34.20
N VAL A 26 10.41 -13.95 34.35
CA VAL A 26 10.91 -14.76 33.22
C VAL A 26 9.83 -14.99 32.15
N THR A 27 8.58 -15.22 32.56
CA THR A 27 7.44 -15.31 31.64
C THR A 27 7.29 -14.02 30.82
N LYS A 28 7.36 -12.84 31.46
CA LYS A 28 7.33 -11.54 30.78
C LYS A 28 8.53 -11.33 29.86
N LEU A 29 9.75 -11.64 30.30
CA LEU A 29 10.94 -11.55 29.44
C LEU A 29 10.82 -12.42 28.17
N ARG A 30 10.17 -13.59 28.26
CA ARG A 30 9.92 -14.47 27.09
C ARG A 30 8.84 -13.97 26.14
N THR A 31 7.86 -13.19 26.61
CA THR A 31 6.80 -12.61 25.76
C THR A 31 7.16 -11.25 25.20
N CYS A 32 7.88 -10.43 25.97
CA CYS A 32 8.30 -9.09 25.58
C CYS A 32 9.50 -9.14 24.63
N ARG A 33 9.44 -8.33 23.57
CA ARG A 33 10.62 -8.02 22.74
C ARG A 33 11.26 -6.75 23.28
N CYS A 34 12.52 -6.84 23.69
CA CYS A 34 13.34 -5.71 24.12
C CYS A 34 14.56 -5.57 23.20
N HIS A 35 14.95 -4.34 22.87
CA HIS A 35 16.20 -4.07 22.14
C HIS A 35 17.42 -4.13 23.08
N HIS A 36 17.28 -3.53 24.26
CA HIS A 36 18.30 -3.51 25.32
C HIS A 36 17.71 -4.06 26.62
N LEU A 37 18.55 -4.72 27.42
CA LEU A 37 18.19 -5.23 28.74
C LEU A 37 19.14 -4.62 29.77
N PHE A 38 18.58 -3.99 30.80
CA PHE A 38 19.34 -3.38 31.89
C PHE A 38 19.04 -4.09 33.19
N LEU A 39 20.09 -4.38 33.96
CA LEU A 39 20.01 -5.05 35.25
C LEU A 39 20.49 -4.09 36.34
N HIS A 40 19.61 -3.79 37.29
CA HIS A 40 19.98 -2.96 38.43
C HIS A 40 20.78 -3.75 39.46
N THR A 41 21.86 -3.18 40.01
CA THR A 41 22.79 -3.89 40.91
C THR A 41 22.16 -4.47 42.18
N SER A 42 20.98 -4.01 42.59
CA SER A 42 20.20 -4.65 43.68
C SER A 42 19.97 -6.14 43.45
N LEU A 43 19.90 -6.61 42.19
CA LEU A 43 19.78 -8.04 41.86
C LEU A 43 20.99 -8.87 42.32
N ARG A 44 22.17 -8.27 42.51
CA ARG A 44 23.39 -8.98 42.93
C ARG A 44 23.32 -9.48 44.39
N HIS A 45 22.41 -8.93 45.19
CA HIS A 45 22.22 -9.26 46.59
C HIS A 45 20.97 -10.15 46.76
N ASN A 46 21.15 -11.38 47.22
CA ASN A 46 20.01 -12.25 47.55
C ASN A 46 19.44 -11.94 48.95
N SER A 47 18.32 -12.56 49.31
CA SER A 47 17.65 -12.31 50.59
C SER A 47 18.50 -12.66 51.82
N SER A 48 19.49 -13.54 51.65
CA SER A 48 20.47 -13.93 52.69
C SER A 48 21.65 -12.97 52.85
N GLY A 49 21.70 -11.87 52.09
CA GLY A 49 22.79 -10.89 52.12
C GLY A 49 24.10 -11.38 51.48
N THR A 50 24.08 -12.49 50.74
CA THR A 50 25.27 -13.01 50.04
C THR A 50 25.26 -12.56 48.57
N CYS A 51 26.42 -12.14 48.08
CA CYS A 51 26.60 -11.69 46.69
C CYS A 51 26.74 -12.89 45.74
N ARG A 52 25.64 -13.61 45.50
CA ARG A 52 25.57 -14.79 44.62
C ARG A 52 24.26 -14.86 43.84
N TRP A 53 23.94 -13.81 43.09
CA TRP A 53 23.03 -13.96 41.96
C TRP A 53 23.78 -14.65 40.81
N GLY A 54 23.24 -15.77 40.32
CA GLY A 54 23.92 -16.68 39.40
C GLY A 54 23.13 -17.97 39.21
N GLU A 55 23.71 -18.95 38.51
CA GLU A 55 23.03 -20.18 38.05
C GLU A 55 22.34 -21.02 39.14
N PHE A 56 22.78 -20.92 40.40
CA PHE A 56 22.26 -21.73 41.50
C PHE A 56 21.78 -20.87 42.67
N GLY A 57 20.52 -21.04 43.07
CA GLY A 57 19.90 -20.37 44.22
C GLY A 57 18.74 -19.45 43.84
N GLU A 58 18.40 -18.52 44.74
CA GLU A 58 17.42 -17.46 44.48
C GLU A 58 17.86 -16.61 43.28
N GLY A 59 16.98 -16.41 42.30
CA GLY A 59 17.31 -15.67 41.08
C GLY A 59 17.99 -16.50 39.98
N GLY A 60 18.23 -17.80 40.17
CA GLY A 60 18.90 -18.64 39.17
C GLY A 60 18.09 -18.89 37.89
N LEU A 61 16.77 -18.91 37.98
CA LEU A 61 15.88 -19.06 36.82
C LEU A 61 15.87 -17.75 36.01
N LEU A 62 15.84 -16.60 36.69
CA LEU A 62 16.03 -15.29 36.06
C LEU A 62 17.42 -15.12 35.47
N TRP A 63 18.48 -15.56 36.17
CA TRP A 63 19.85 -15.54 35.68
C TRP A 63 19.99 -16.31 34.38
N GLY A 64 19.42 -17.52 34.29
CA GLY A 64 19.43 -18.32 33.06
C GLY A 64 18.77 -17.62 31.87
N GLU A 65 17.66 -16.91 32.09
CA GLU A 65 16.96 -16.14 31.06
C GLU A 65 17.72 -14.87 30.63
N CYS A 66 18.33 -14.14 31.59
CA CYS A 66 19.09 -12.94 31.32
C CYS A 66 20.46 -13.24 30.68
N ASN A 67 21.17 -14.27 31.14
CA ASN A 67 22.50 -14.66 30.64
C ASN A 67 22.48 -15.20 29.20
N ALA A 68 21.30 -15.57 28.68
CA ALA A 68 21.09 -15.88 27.27
C ALA A 68 20.96 -14.63 26.37
N ARG A 69 20.96 -13.42 26.95
CA ARG A 69 20.77 -12.13 26.28
C ARG A 69 21.96 -11.20 26.56
N GLN A 70 22.14 -10.19 25.71
CA GLN A 70 23.05 -9.08 26.04
C GLN A 70 22.36 -8.16 27.05
N PHE A 71 23.07 -7.80 28.12
CA PHE A 71 22.58 -6.87 29.14
C PHE A 71 23.71 -5.99 29.69
N GLU A 72 23.33 -4.86 30.26
CA GLU A 72 24.23 -3.93 30.96
C GLU A 72 23.82 -3.81 32.44
N TRP A 73 24.80 -3.57 33.32
CA TRP A 73 24.55 -3.29 34.74
C TRP A 73 24.48 -1.78 34.99
N PHE A 74 23.57 -1.35 35.87
CA PHE A 74 23.49 0.04 36.32
C PHE A 74 23.17 0.16 37.82
N ASP A 75 23.55 1.29 38.39
CA ASP A 75 23.40 1.68 39.80
C ASP A 75 22.53 2.95 39.91
N GLY A 76 22.03 3.29 41.10
CA GLY A 76 21.34 4.56 41.36
C GLY A 76 19.84 4.42 41.56
N ASN A 77 19.04 5.35 41.02
CA ASN A 77 17.59 5.22 41.00
C ASN A 77 17.18 4.37 39.78
N PRO A 78 16.49 3.22 39.96
CA PRO A 78 16.08 2.35 38.86
C PRO A 78 15.28 3.03 37.75
N PHE A 79 14.55 4.11 38.05
CA PHE A 79 13.75 4.85 37.08
C PHE A 79 14.55 5.93 36.36
N ASP A 80 15.15 6.87 37.12
CA ASP A 80 15.82 8.04 36.55
C ASP A 80 17.04 7.63 35.70
N GLU A 81 17.84 6.69 36.20
CA GLU A 81 19.05 6.22 35.49
C GLU A 81 18.71 5.40 34.24
N LEU A 82 17.64 4.60 34.28
CA LEU A 82 17.18 3.85 33.10
C LEU A 82 16.65 4.80 32.03
N LEU A 83 15.88 5.82 32.40
CA LEU A 83 15.40 6.84 31.47
C LEU A 83 16.57 7.65 30.89
N TYR A 84 17.58 7.98 31.69
CA TYR A 84 18.80 8.64 31.22
C TYR A 84 19.58 7.78 30.21
N LYS A 85 19.81 6.49 30.50
CA LYS A 85 20.46 5.55 29.57
C LYS A 85 19.68 5.35 28.28
N VAL A 86 18.34 5.34 28.32
CA VAL A 86 17.51 5.30 27.11
C VAL A 86 17.66 6.60 26.31
N LYS A 87 17.74 7.77 26.97
CA LYS A 87 18.01 9.03 26.26
C LYS A 87 19.37 9.04 25.58
N GLU A 88 20.42 8.63 26.29
CA GLU A 88 21.79 8.51 25.76
C GLU A 88 21.84 7.58 24.54
N LEU A 89 21.29 6.35 24.65
CA LEU A 89 21.30 5.36 23.57
C LEU A 89 20.57 5.79 22.29
N TYR A 90 19.47 6.53 22.42
CA TYR A 90 18.62 6.93 21.31
C TYR A 90 18.80 8.39 20.88
N GLY A 91 19.72 9.14 21.49
CA GLY A 91 19.99 10.55 21.17
C GLY A 91 18.82 11.47 21.48
N ILE A 92 18.05 11.19 22.54
CA ILE A 92 16.87 11.97 22.93
C ILE A 92 17.29 13.10 23.88
N GLU A 93 16.79 14.31 23.65
CA GLU A 93 17.12 15.50 24.45
C GLU A 93 16.72 15.36 25.93
N ASP A 94 17.53 15.95 26.83
CA ASP A 94 17.40 15.77 28.27
C ASP A 94 16.12 16.40 28.87
N ASP A 95 15.52 17.39 28.21
CA ASP A 95 14.26 18.02 28.61
C ASP A 95 13.02 17.20 28.24
N ILE A 96 13.12 16.27 27.29
CA ILE A 96 12.01 15.42 26.86
C ILE A 96 11.59 14.50 28.02
N THR A 97 10.36 14.66 28.50
CA THR A 97 9.81 13.85 29.60
C THR A 97 9.16 12.57 29.08
N PHE A 98 9.46 11.44 29.70
CA PHE A 98 8.74 10.19 29.46
C PHE A 98 7.48 10.13 30.33
N ARG A 99 6.33 9.82 29.72
CA ARG A 99 5.05 9.68 30.43
C ARG A 99 4.97 8.33 31.15
N ASN A 100 4.62 8.36 32.43
CA ASN A 100 4.28 7.16 33.19
C ASN A 100 2.94 6.57 32.69
N VAL A 101 2.97 5.32 32.23
CA VAL A 101 1.80 4.54 31.77
C VAL A 101 1.57 3.29 32.63
N THR A 102 2.09 3.30 33.86
CA THR A 102 1.92 2.23 34.86
C THR A 102 0.46 2.09 35.28
N VAL A 103 -0.08 0.87 35.21
CA VAL A 103 -1.40 0.52 35.73
C VAL A 103 -1.21 -0.22 37.06
N ALA A 104 -1.88 0.25 38.13
CA ALA A 104 -1.79 -0.37 39.44
C ALA A 104 -2.31 -1.81 39.43
N PRO A 105 -1.62 -2.78 40.06
CA PRO A 105 -1.97 -4.20 40.00
C PRO A 105 -3.13 -4.61 40.93
N GLU A 106 -3.92 -3.66 41.43
CA GLU A 106 -4.95 -3.92 42.44
C GLU A 106 -6.01 -4.91 41.94
N ASN A 107 -6.27 -5.95 42.73
CA ASN A 107 -7.26 -7.00 42.45
C ASN A 107 -7.08 -7.75 41.11
N ARG A 108 -5.85 -7.79 40.53
CA ARG A 108 -5.53 -8.69 39.41
C ARG A 108 -5.31 -10.14 39.87
N PRO A 109 -5.79 -11.15 39.14
CA PRO A 109 -5.42 -12.54 39.41
C PRO A 109 -3.91 -12.76 39.23
N SER A 110 -3.36 -13.77 39.90
CA SER A 110 -1.96 -14.14 39.70
C SER A 110 -1.71 -14.59 38.25
N PRO A 111 -0.61 -14.16 37.62
CA PRO A 111 -0.12 -14.72 36.36
C PRO A 111 0.02 -16.25 36.40
N LEU A 112 -0.07 -16.89 35.23
CA LEU A 112 0.22 -18.33 35.12
C LEU A 112 1.67 -18.62 35.50
N HIS A 113 1.87 -19.70 36.27
CA HIS A 113 3.20 -20.26 36.53
C HIS A 113 3.91 -20.61 35.21
N LEU A 114 5.23 -20.39 35.16
CA LEU A 114 6.03 -20.61 33.95
C LEU A 114 5.88 -22.05 33.43
N GLY A 115 5.86 -23.03 34.34
CA GLY A 115 5.61 -24.44 34.01
C GLY A 115 4.25 -24.68 33.37
N THR A 116 3.17 -24.11 33.92
CA THR A 116 1.81 -24.23 33.36
C THR A 116 1.70 -23.54 32.00
N ALA A 117 2.19 -22.30 31.89
CA ALA A 117 2.20 -21.53 30.65
C ALA A 117 2.95 -22.23 29.51
N THR A 118 4.03 -22.94 29.87
CA THR A 118 4.81 -23.81 28.97
C THR A 118 4.02 -25.07 28.59
N GLN A 119 3.49 -25.82 29.57
CA GLN A 119 2.81 -27.11 29.36
C GLN A 119 1.53 -27.01 28.53
N ILE A 120 0.79 -25.89 28.61
CA ILE A 120 -0.38 -25.63 27.75
C ILE A 120 -0.01 -24.99 26.40
N GLY A 121 1.29 -24.74 26.16
CA GLY A 121 1.77 -24.08 24.94
C GLY A 121 1.22 -22.66 24.75
N ALA A 122 0.90 -21.94 25.84
CA ALA A 122 0.63 -20.50 25.78
C ALA A 122 1.94 -19.76 25.46
N LEU A 123 3.03 -20.16 26.12
CA LEU A 123 4.40 -19.88 25.71
C LEU A 123 4.84 -20.88 24.62
N PRO A 124 5.38 -20.44 23.47
CA PRO A 124 5.88 -21.35 22.44
C PRO A 124 7.07 -22.15 22.99
N THR A 125 6.98 -23.48 22.98
CA THR A 125 8.03 -24.39 23.43
C THR A 125 8.10 -25.58 22.47
N GLU A 126 9.32 -26.02 22.14
CA GLU A 126 9.53 -27.14 21.22
C GLU A 126 8.88 -28.42 21.76
N GLY A 127 8.24 -29.19 20.86
CA GLY A 127 7.52 -30.41 21.21
C GLY A 127 6.15 -30.23 21.90
N ILE A 128 5.78 -29.01 22.34
CA ILE A 128 4.51 -28.77 23.05
C ILE A 128 3.42 -28.19 22.11
N PRO A 129 2.23 -28.81 22.02
CA PRO A 129 1.10 -28.25 21.28
C PRO A 129 0.62 -26.91 21.85
N CYS A 130 0.31 -25.95 20.98
CA CYS A 130 -0.15 -24.63 21.37
C CYS A 130 -1.67 -24.59 21.56
N LEU A 131 -2.16 -24.42 22.81
CA LEU A 131 -3.59 -24.29 23.14
C LEU A 131 -4.31 -23.23 22.27
N LEU A 132 -3.64 -22.12 21.97
CA LEU A 132 -4.22 -21.04 21.16
C LEU A 132 -4.55 -21.47 19.73
N LYS A 133 -3.82 -22.45 19.15
CA LYS A 133 -4.16 -23.03 17.83
C LYS A 133 -5.40 -23.92 17.86
N VAL A 134 -5.89 -24.30 19.05
CA VAL A 134 -7.09 -25.11 19.26
C VAL A 134 -8.28 -24.22 19.64
N LEU A 135 -8.05 -23.21 20.48
CA LEU A 135 -9.09 -22.27 20.92
C LEU A 135 -9.51 -21.26 19.83
N ILE A 136 -8.61 -20.90 18.93
CA ILE A 136 -8.80 -19.83 17.95
C ILE A 136 -8.91 -20.44 16.54
N PRO A 137 -9.86 -19.99 15.70
CA PRO A 137 -9.97 -20.42 14.31
C PRO A 137 -8.66 -20.29 13.52
N SER A 138 -8.36 -21.26 12.65
CA SER A 138 -7.10 -21.32 11.89
C SER A 138 -6.87 -20.15 10.91
N ASN A 139 -7.92 -19.42 10.56
CA ASN A 139 -7.86 -18.20 9.74
C ASN A 139 -7.53 -16.93 10.55
N CYS A 140 -7.40 -17.04 11.87
CA CYS A 140 -7.14 -15.91 12.77
C CYS A 140 -5.68 -15.97 13.25
N ALA A 141 -4.89 -14.98 12.81
CA ALA A 141 -3.47 -14.88 13.06
C ALA A 141 -3.08 -13.45 13.51
N GLY A 142 -1.87 -13.28 14.04
CA GLY A 142 -1.38 -11.97 14.49
C GLY A 142 -2.03 -11.50 15.78
N LEU A 143 -2.58 -10.28 15.77
CA LEU A 143 -2.97 -9.54 16.98
C LEU A 143 -4.00 -10.25 17.88
N PRO A 144 -5.09 -10.88 17.39
CA PRO A 144 -6.05 -11.54 18.28
C PRO A 144 -5.43 -12.71 19.04
N VAL A 145 -4.54 -13.47 18.39
CA VAL A 145 -3.79 -14.57 19.03
C VAL A 145 -2.83 -14.04 20.09
N MET A 146 -2.21 -12.88 19.85
CA MET A 146 -1.35 -12.23 20.85
C MET A 146 -2.15 -11.65 22.02
N TYR A 147 -3.31 -11.04 21.77
CA TYR A 147 -4.19 -10.51 22.81
C TYR A 147 -4.74 -11.62 23.72
N VAL A 148 -5.23 -12.73 23.15
CA VAL A 148 -5.68 -13.88 23.96
C VAL A 148 -4.51 -14.54 24.71
N ARG A 149 -3.31 -14.61 24.11
CA ARG A 149 -2.11 -15.06 24.83
C ARG A 149 -1.83 -14.17 26.03
N ASP A 150 -1.87 -12.85 25.85
CA ASP A 150 -1.55 -11.91 26.91
C ASP A 150 -2.60 -11.95 28.04
N LEU A 151 -3.90 -12.03 27.72
CA LEU A 151 -4.95 -12.23 28.73
C LEU A 151 -4.78 -13.54 29.55
N LEU A 152 -4.22 -14.60 28.96
CA LEU A 152 -3.94 -15.85 29.69
C LEU A 152 -2.70 -15.73 30.59
N LEU A 153 -1.67 -15.02 30.16
CA LEU A 153 -0.41 -14.89 30.91
C LEU A 153 -0.44 -13.77 31.95
N ASN A 154 -1.12 -12.67 31.63
CA ASN A 154 -1.25 -11.43 32.39
C ASN A 154 -2.74 -11.06 32.56
N PRO A 155 -3.52 -11.85 33.31
CA PRO A 155 -4.96 -11.59 33.47
C PRO A 155 -5.20 -10.22 34.13
N PRO A 156 -6.14 -9.39 33.59
CA PRO A 156 -6.43 -8.07 34.14
C PRO A 156 -7.29 -8.18 35.42
N ALA A 157 -7.44 -7.05 36.13
CA ALA A 157 -8.32 -6.95 37.29
C ALA A 157 -9.77 -7.37 36.98
N TYR A 158 -10.47 -7.90 37.99
CA TYR A 158 -11.82 -8.47 37.83
C TYR A 158 -12.81 -7.51 37.13
N GLU A 159 -12.75 -6.21 37.46
CA GLU A 159 -13.62 -5.19 36.86
C GLU A 159 -13.39 -5.09 35.35
N ILE A 160 -12.13 -4.99 34.92
CA ILE A 160 -11.71 -4.93 33.51
C ILE A 160 -12.09 -6.23 32.78
N ALA A 161 -11.85 -7.39 33.40
CA ALA A 161 -12.26 -8.68 32.86
C ALA A 161 -13.79 -8.78 32.68
N SER A 162 -14.57 -8.22 33.62
CA SER A 162 -16.02 -8.14 33.53
C SER A 162 -16.47 -7.24 32.37
N LYS A 163 -15.85 -6.07 32.19
CA LYS A 163 -16.09 -5.16 31.04
C LYS A 163 -15.83 -5.83 29.70
N ILE A 164 -14.72 -6.57 29.57
CA ILE A 164 -14.40 -7.34 28.36
C ILE A 164 -15.49 -8.41 28.10
N GLN A 165 -15.89 -9.16 29.12
CA GLN A 165 -16.96 -10.16 28.98
C GLN A 165 -18.32 -9.55 28.61
N GLU A 166 -18.66 -8.38 29.19
CA GLU A 166 -19.88 -7.66 28.87
C GLU A 166 -19.86 -7.15 27.43
N ALA A 167 -18.73 -6.58 26.97
CA ALA A 167 -18.54 -6.16 25.58
C ALA A 167 -18.72 -7.34 24.60
N CYS A 168 -18.13 -8.50 24.89
CA CYS A 168 -18.32 -9.72 24.09
C CYS A 168 -19.79 -10.18 24.04
N LYS A 169 -20.51 -10.14 25.18
CA LYS A 169 -21.94 -10.48 25.25
C LYS A 169 -22.84 -9.48 24.50
N LEU A 170 -22.46 -8.21 24.43
CA LEU A 170 -23.15 -7.24 23.58
C LEU A 170 -22.85 -7.51 22.11
N MET A 171 -21.58 -7.75 21.75
CA MET A 171 -21.17 -8.05 20.37
C MET A 171 -21.79 -9.33 19.79
N SER A 172 -22.18 -10.31 20.61
CA SER A 172 -22.94 -11.48 20.10
C SER A 172 -24.39 -11.16 19.71
N ASN A 173 -24.93 -10.04 20.19
CA ASN A 173 -26.36 -9.70 20.09
C ASN A 173 -26.64 -8.49 19.19
N ILE A 174 -25.61 -7.76 18.75
CA ILE A 174 -25.77 -6.65 17.80
C ILE A 174 -26.18 -7.15 16.42
N THR A 175 -26.89 -6.29 15.70
CA THR A 175 -27.59 -6.58 14.45
C THR A 175 -27.18 -5.67 13.30
N CYS A 176 -26.40 -4.62 13.59
CA CYS A 176 -25.72 -3.79 12.61
C CYS A 176 -24.36 -4.37 12.21
N SER A 177 -23.86 -3.94 11.06
CA SER A 177 -22.48 -4.17 10.64
C SER A 177 -21.47 -3.51 11.59
N ILE A 178 -20.23 -4.00 11.58
CA ILE A 178 -19.14 -3.55 12.47
C ILE A 178 -17.96 -3.07 11.61
N PRO A 179 -17.29 -1.96 11.97
CA PRO A 179 -16.07 -1.52 11.29
C PRO A 179 -14.96 -2.59 11.25
N GLU A 180 -14.28 -2.71 10.12
CA GLU A 180 -13.11 -3.57 9.90
C GLU A 180 -11.83 -2.84 10.34
N PHE A 181 -11.66 -2.74 11.66
CA PHE A 181 -10.56 -2.00 12.29
C PHE A 181 -9.19 -2.29 11.67
N THR A 182 -8.65 -1.27 11.00
CA THR A 182 -7.33 -1.36 10.37
C THR A 182 -6.25 -1.36 11.46
N CYS A 183 -5.59 -2.50 11.65
CA CYS A 183 -4.54 -2.64 12.65
C CYS A 183 -3.24 -1.96 12.19
N VAL A 184 -2.83 -0.86 12.85
CA VAL A 184 -1.59 -0.13 12.54
C VAL A 184 -0.67 -0.09 13.78
N PRO A 185 0.64 -0.39 13.67
CA PRO A 185 1.56 -0.31 14.81
C PRO A 185 1.74 1.15 15.28
N PRO A 186 1.40 1.50 16.54
CA PRO A 186 1.41 2.89 17.00
C PRO A 186 2.82 3.50 17.00
N ALA A 187 3.83 2.75 17.45
CA ALA A 187 5.23 3.18 17.42
C ALA A 187 5.74 3.53 16.01
N LYS A 188 5.26 2.82 14.97
CA LYS A 188 5.58 3.14 13.56
C LYS A 188 4.96 4.48 13.16
N LEU A 189 3.69 4.69 13.51
CA LEU A 189 2.97 5.93 13.19
C LEU A 189 3.59 7.14 13.88
N VAL A 190 3.87 7.06 15.18
CA VAL A 190 4.49 8.17 15.92
C VAL A 190 5.83 8.52 15.29
N LYS A 191 6.70 7.53 15.02
CA LYS A 191 7.99 7.79 14.36
C LYS A 191 7.84 8.48 13.01
N LEU A 192 6.95 8.01 12.13
CA LEU A 192 6.72 8.60 10.80
C LEU A 192 6.07 9.99 10.85
N LEU A 193 5.29 10.29 11.89
CA LEU A 193 4.70 11.61 12.09
C LEU A 193 5.74 12.60 12.63
N GLU A 194 6.59 12.18 13.57
CA GLU A 194 7.69 12.99 14.10
C GLU A 194 8.76 13.27 13.04
N SER A 195 9.09 12.30 12.18
CA SER A 195 10.03 12.50 11.06
C SER A 195 9.42 13.23 9.85
N ARG A 196 8.09 13.45 9.84
CA ARG A 196 7.33 13.99 8.70
C ARG A 196 7.37 13.12 7.42
N GLU A 197 7.66 11.83 7.56
CA GLU A 197 7.75 10.85 6.46
C GLU A 197 6.43 10.06 6.23
N THR A 198 5.33 10.47 6.88
CA THR A 198 4.03 9.80 6.72
C THR A 198 3.47 10.04 5.32
N ASN A 199 3.30 8.96 4.55
CA ASN A 199 2.74 9.04 3.20
C ASN A 199 1.20 8.96 3.19
N HIS A 200 0.59 9.26 2.03
CA HIS A 200 -0.87 9.24 1.83
C HIS A 200 -1.52 7.91 2.26
N ILE A 201 -0.88 6.75 2.03
CA ILE A 201 -1.41 5.43 2.39
C ILE A 201 -1.54 5.30 3.92
N GLU A 202 -0.52 5.73 4.67
CA GLU A 202 -0.58 5.70 6.13
C GLU A 202 -1.58 6.73 6.68
N PHE A 203 -1.71 7.91 6.07
CA PHE A 203 -2.79 8.86 6.40
C PHE A 203 -4.19 8.29 6.12
N CYS A 204 -4.40 7.60 5.01
CA CYS A 204 -5.65 6.88 4.71
C CYS A 204 -5.97 5.83 5.79
N LYS A 205 -4.98 5.11 6.31
CA LYS A 205 -5.18 4.14 7.41
C LYS A 205 -5.50 4.83 8.73
N ILE A 206 -4.77 5.90 9.10
CA ILE A 206 -5.07 6.70 10.29
C ILE A 206 -6.53 7.18 10.21
N LYS A 207 -6.91 7.86 9.12
CA LYS A 207 -8.28 8.34 8.90
C LYS A 207 -9.30 7.22 8.99
N SER A 208 -9.03 6.05 8.40
CA SER A 208 -9.94 4.89 8.50
C SER A 208 -10.21 4.50 9.96
N VAL A 209 -9.16 4.36 10.78
CA VAL A 209 -9.31 3.99 12.21
C VAL A 209 -10.07 5.07 13.00
N LEU A 210 -9.86 6.35 12.70
CA LEU A 210 -10.60 7.45 13.34
C LEU A 210 -12.08 7.42 12.93
N ASP A 211 -12.37 7.19 11.66
CA ASP A 211 -13.73 7.05 11.13
C ASP A 211 -14.44 5.82 11.72
N ASP A 212 -13.74 4.69 11.88
CA ASP A 212 -14.24 3.48 12.56
C ASP A 212 -14.70 3.79 14.00
N ILE A 213 -13.92 4.59 14.76
CA ILE A 213 -14.26 5.03 16.13
C ILE A 213 -15.47 5.97 16.12
N ILE A 214 -15.53 6.91 15.17
CA ILE A 214 -16.68 7.82 15.00
C ILE A 214 -17.95 7.04 14.66
N GLN A 215 -17.84 5.98 13.84
CA GLN A 215 -18.94 5.08 13.50
C GLN A 215 -19.41 4.27 14.72
N LEU A 216 -18.49 3.70 15.50
CA LEU A 216 -18.82 3.04 16.77
C LEU A 216 -19.57 3.98 17.72
N TYR A 217 -19.14 5.25 17.82
CA TYR A 217 -19.79 6.23 18.68
C TYR A 217 -21.19 6.63 18.18
N THR A 218 -21.36 6.78 16.87
CA THR A 218 -22.61 7.29 16.27
C THR A 218 -23.73 6.24 16.27
N ASN A 219 -23.39 4.95 16.12
CA ASN A 219 -24.37 3.87 16.16
C ASN A 219 -24.73 3.48 17.62
N SER A 220 -26.03 3.46 17.96
CA SER A 220 -26.52 3.25 19.33
C SER A 220 -26.36 1.82 19.88
N GLU A 221 -26.22 0.81 19.02
CA GLU A 221 -25.83 -0.55 19.41
C GLU A 221 -24.33 -0.61 19.71
N LEU A 222 -23.51 -0.03 18.84
CA LEU A 222 -22.04 -0.06 18.93
C LEU A 222 -21.49 0.88 20.02
N ASN A 223 -22.13 2.01 20.29
CA ASN A 223 -21.73 2.98 21.32
C ASN A 223 -21.67 2.35 22.73
N LYS A 224 -22.56 1.37 23.00
CA LYS A 224 -22.56 0.59 24.23
C LYS A 224 -21.31 -0.29 24.35
N VAL A 225 -20.89 -0.90 23.23
CA VAL A 225 -19.66 -1.69 23.17
C VAL A 225 -18.44 -0.78 23.34
N LEU A 226 -18.39 0.35 22.63
CA LEU A 226 -17.31 1.35 22.74
C LEU A 226 -17.10 1.82 24.18
N LYS A 227 -18.20 2.15 24.90
CA LYS A 227 -18.15 2.53 26.32
C LYS A 227 -17.53 1.46 27.22
N LEU A 228 -17.78 0.18 26.96
CA LEU A 228 -17.18 -0.93 27.72
C LEU A 228 -15.72 -1.19 27.33
N LEU A 229 -15.31 -0.82 26.11
CA LEU A 229 -13.94 -0.95 25.63
C LEU A 229 -13.02 0.19 26.10
N MET A 230 -13.53 1.28 26.66
CA MET A 230 -12.71 2.37 27.20
C MET A 230 -11.82 1.91 28.36
N ASP A 231 -12.34 1.18 29.35
CA ASP A 231 -11.53 0.74 30.51
C ASP A 231 -10.42 -0.25 30.11
N PRO A 232 -10.69 -1.30 29.28
CA PRO A 232 -9.64 -2.16 28.74
C PRO A 232 -8.62 -1.42 27.85
N THR A 233 -9.08 -0.46 27.04
CA THR A 233 -8.17 0.37 26.21
C THR A 233 -7.24 1.21 27.06
N TRP A 234 -7.76 1.84 28.12
CA TRP A 234 -6.94 2.56 29.10
C TRP A 234 -5.88 1.63 29.72
N VAL A 235 -6.27 0.44 30.18
CA VAL A 235 -5.32 -0.51 30.78
C VAL A 235 -4.25 -0.98 29.79
N ALA A 236 -4.62 -1.24 28.53
CA ALA A 236 -3.69 -1.70 27.49
C ALA A 236 -2.72 -0.61 26.99
N THR A 237 -3.07 0.67 27.15
CA THR A 237 -2.27 1.81 26.65
C THR A 237 -1.64 2.66 27.76
N GLY A 238 -2.09 2.48 29.00
CA GLY A 238 -1.90 3.38 30.14
C GLY A 238 -2.37 4.82 29.90
N LEU A 239 -3.20 5.07 28.87
CA LEU A 239 -3.75 6.38 28.55
C LEU A 239 -5.21 6.48 28.98
N LYS A 240 -5.47 7.29 30.02
CA LYS A 240 -6.83 7.60 30.45
C LYS A 240 -7.34 8.81 29.68
N VAL A 241 -8.33 8.61 28.83
CA VAL A 241 -8.97 9.65 28.01
C VAL A 241 -10.48 9.52 28.16
N GLU A 242 -11.19 10.63 28.28
CA GLU A 242 -12.65 10.63 28.30
C GLU A 242 -13.21 10.30 26.91
N LEU A 243 -14.34 9.60 26.84
CA LEU A 243 -14.89 9.09 25.57
C LEU A 243 -15.22 10.24 24.61
N GLU A 244 -15.83 11.30 25.14
CA GLU A 244 -16.21 12.49 24.41
C GLU A 244 -14.97 13.19 23.81
N THR A 245 -13.91 13.39 24.62
CA THR A 245 -12.62 13.95 24.15
C THR A 245 -11.98 13.08 23.07
N LEU A 246 -11.93 11.75 23.26
CA LEU A 246 -11.37 10.84 22.26
C LEU A 246 -12.11 10.98 20.92
N VAL A 247 -13.44 11.01 20.96
CA VAL A 247 -14.29 11.07 19.76
C VAL A 247 -14.20 12.44 19.07
N ASP A 248 -14.11 13.54 19.81
CA ASP A 248 -13.98 14.88 19.23
C ASP A 248 -12.59 15.11 18.61
N GLU A 249 -11.52 14.60 19.24
CA GLU A 249 -10.18 14.55 18.62
C GLU A 249 -10.17 13.66 17.37
N CYS A 250 -10.84 12.50 17.39
CA CYS A 250 -10.98 11.67 16.20
C CYS A 250 -11.66 12.41 15.04
N LYS A 251 -12.74 13.16 15.30
CA LYS A 251 -13.40 14.00 14.29
C LYS A 251 -12.46 15.08 13.75
N SER A 252 -11.77 15.79 14.64
CA SER A 252 -10.83 16.88 14.31
C SER A 252 -9.72 16.38 13.38
N VAL A 253 -9.02 15.32 13.78
CA VAL A 253 -7.90 14.75 13.00
C VAL A 253 -8.40 14.08 11.72
N SER A 254 -9.53 13.38 11.74
CA SER A 254 -10.12 12.78 10.53
C SER A 254 -10.54 13.85 9.50
N CYS A 255 -11.14 14.96 9.96
CA CYS A 255 -11.47 16.12 9.12
C CYS A 255 -10.20 16.71 8.53
N ARG A 256 -9.18 16.99 9.36
CA ARG A 256 -7.93 17.61 8.91
C ARG A 256 -7.14 16.75 7.91
N ILE A 257 -7.13 15.43 8.08
CA ILE A 257 -6.57 14.52 7.07
C ILE A 257 -7.41 14.57 5.79
N GLY A 258 -8.73 14.46 5.91
CA GLY A 258 -9.67 14.48 4.77
C GLY A 258 -9.78 15.81 4.02
N GLU A 259 -9.25 16.91 4.56
CA GLU A 259 -9.02 18.16 3.84
C GLU A 259 -7.82 18.06 2.87
N ILE A 260 -6.79 17.28 3.21
CA ILE A 260 -5.49 17.24 2.53
C ILE A 260 -5.38 16.08 1.54
N ILE A 261 -5.67 14.85 1.97
CA ILE A 261 -5.57 13.67 1.11
C ILE A 261 -6.72 13.62 0.12
N SER A 262 -6.46 13.13 -1.09
CA SER A 262 -7.55 12.83 -2.02
C SER A 262 -8.27 11.53 -1.60
N LEU A 263 -9.57 11.46 -1.87
CA LEU A 263 -10.44 10.34 -1.49
C LEU A 263 -11.22 9.81 -2.69
N ASP A 264 -11.57 8.53 -2.65
CA ASP A 264 -12.30 7.82 -3.73
C ASP A 264 -13.54 8.60 -4.20
N GLY A 265 -13.54 9.02 -5.47
CA GLY A 265 -14.67 9.70 -6.13
C GLY A 265 -14.48 11.20 -6.39
N GLU A 266 -13.36 11.79 -5.98
CA GLU A 266 -12.93 13.13 -6.41
C GLU A 266 -12.65 13.14 -7.94
N ASN A 267 -13.03 14.22 -8.63
CA ASN A 267 -13.05 14.30 -10.11
C ASN A 267 -11.97 15.21 -10.69
N ASP A 268 -11.36 16.04 -9.85
CA ASP A 268 -10.25 16.99 -10.11
C ASP A 268 -8.88 16.28 -10.18
N GLN A 269 -8.82 14.99 -9.85
CA GLN A 269 -7.62 14.16 -9.79
C GLN A 269 -7.49 13.16 -10.95
N LYS A 270 -8.16 13.41 -12.07
CA LYS A 270 -8.11 12.51 -13.23
C LYS A 270 -6.75 12.58 -13.94
N ILE A 271 -6.31 11.42 -14.40
CA ILE A 271 -5.17 11.29 -15.30
C ILE A 271 -5.49 12.01 -16.60
N THR A 272 -4.51 12.74 -17.13
CA THR A 272 -4.62 13.50 -18.37
C THR A 272 -4.81 12.55 -19.55
N SER A 273 -5.43 13.01 -20.63
CA SER A 273 -5.65 12.19 -21.82
C SER A 273 -5.65 13.04 -23.06
N SER A 274 -5.18 12.46 -24.17
CA SER A 274 -5.04 13.11 -25.46
C SER A 274 -5.54 12.19 -26.57
N ALA A 275 -6.01 12.77 -27.68
CA ALA A 275 -6.43 11.98 -28.84
C ALA A 275 -5.24 11.43 -29.66
N VAL A 276 -4.06 12.03 -29.50
CA VAL A 276 -2.85 11.72 -30.29
C VAL A 276 -1.75 11.00 -29.49
N VAL A 277 -1.70 11.19 -28.16
CA VAL A 277 -0.76 10.48 -27.26
C VAL A 277 -1.48 9.30 -26.58
N PRO A 278 -0.87 8.09 -26.51
CA PRO A 278 -1.48 6.94 -25.83
C PRO A 278 -1.72 7.19 -24.33
N ASN A 279 -2.86 6.74 -23.81
CA ASN A 279 -3.20 6.88 -22.38
C ASN A 279 -2.15 6.27 -21.44
N GLU A 280 -1.52 5.16 -21.84
CA GLU A 280 -0.45 4.48 -21.09
C GLU A 280 0.69 5.44 -20.69
N PHE A 281 1.01 6.44 -21.53
CA PHE A 281 2.01 7.46 -21.22
C PHE A 281 1.59 8.32 -20.01
N PHE A 282 0.36 8.84 -20.01
CA PHE A 282 -0.15 9.63 -18.89
C PHE A 282 -0.36 8.77 -17.63
N GLU A 283 -0.75 7.50 -17.80
CA GLU A 283 -0.84 6.55 -16.68
C GLU A 283 0.52 6.31 -16.02
N ASP A 284 1.59 6.07 -16.79
CA ASP A 284 2.95 5.91 -16.28
C ASP A 284 3.48 7.18 -15.59
N MET A 285 3.23 8.36 -16.15
CA MET A 285 3.72 9.63 -15.60
C MET A 285 2.93 10.10 -14.36
N GLU A 286 1.61 9.89 -14.33
CA GLU A 286 0.72 10.56 -13.37
C GLU A 286 0.17 9.65 -12.25
N SER A 287 0.01 8.34 -12.50
CA SER A 287 -0.54 7.41 -11.48
C SER A 287 0.34 7.30 -10.23
N SER A 288 1.61 7.69 -10.34
CA SER A 288 2.56 7.72 -9.24
C SER A 288 2.37 8.89 -8.27
N TRP A 289 1.48 9.86 -8.55
CA TRP A 289 1.22 10.99 -7.64
C TRP A 289 -0.21 11.57 -7.68
N LYS A 290 -0.92 11.57 -8.82
CA LYS A 290 -2.34 11.96 -8.88
C LYS A 290 -3.19 11.03 -7.99
N GLY A 291 -4.24 11.58 -7.38
CA GLY A 291 -5.12 10.87 -6.45
C GLY A 291 -4.55 10.65 -5.04
N ARG A 292 -3.45 11.32 -4.66
CA ARG A 292 -2.85 11.23 -3.31
C ARG A 292 -3.18 12.43 -2.42
N VAL A 293 -3.08 13.63 -2.97
CA VAL A 293 -3.33 14.92 -2.33
C VAL A 293 -4.34 15.67 -3.18
N LYS A 294 -5.23 16.47 -2.57
CA LYS A 294 -6.23 17.23 -3.34
C LYS A 294 -5.58 18.32 -4.18
N ARG A 295 -6.14 18.57 -5.37
CA ARG A 295 -5.60 19.52 -6.35
C ARG A 295 -5.39 20.91 -5.75
N ILE A 296 -6.34 21.35 -4.92
CA ILE A 296 -6.37 22.66 -4.26
C ILE A 296 -5.12 23.00 -3.42
N HIS A 297 -4.30 22.02 -3.03
CA HIS A 297 -3.07 22.26 -2.24
C HIS A 297 -1.80 22.30 -3.09
N LEU A 298 -1.90 21.96 -4.37
CA LEU A 298 -0.79 21.82 -5.34
C LEU A 298 -1.26 22.31 -6.74
N GLU A 299 -2.14 23.32 -6.79
CA GLU A 299 -2.81 23.71 -8.05
C GLU A 299 -1.80 24.24 -9.08
N GLU A 300 -0.72 24.88 -8.61
CA GLU A 300 0.37 25.38 -9.45
C GLU A 300 1.08 24.21 -10.16
N GLU A 301 1.50 23.18 -9.41
CA GLU A 301 2.17 21.99 -9.97
C GLU A 301 1.24 21.14 -10.85
N PHE A 302 -0.06 21.05 -10.51
CA PHE A 302 -1.03 20.38 -11.36
C PHE A 302 -1.27 21.15 -12.68
N ALA A 303 -1.30 22.49 -12.63
CA ALA A 303 -1.45 23.32 -13.82
C ALA A 303 -0.22 23.22 -14.75
N GLU A 304 1.00 23.23 -14.20
CA GLU A 304 2.23 23.03 -14.99
C GLU A 304 2.24 21.68 -15.72
N VAL A 305 1.77 20.59 -15.07
CA VAL A 305 1.63 19.28 -15.72
C VAL A 305 0.56 19.29 -16.81
N ASP A 306 -0.61 19.87 -16.54
CA ASP A 306 -1.70 19.96 -17.52
C ASP A 306 -1.25 20.80 -18.76
N GLU A 307 -0.51 21.89 -18.56
CA GLU A 307 0.08 22.71 -19.63
C GLU A 307 1.17 21.96 -20.43
N ALA A 308 2.06 21.22 -19.74
CA ALA A 308 3.09 20.42 -20.39
C ALA A 308 2.50 19.27 -21.23
N ALA A 309 1.40 18.65 -20.76
CA ALA A 309 0.68 17.61 -21.47
C ALA A 309 -0.02 18.13 -22.75
N GLU A 310 -0.56 19.35 -22.70
CA GLU A 310 -1.11 20.04 -23.88
C GLU A 310 0.01 20.42 -24.86
N ALA A 311 1.12 20.99 -24.39
CA ALA A 311 2.27 21.33 -25.23
C ALA A 311 2.86 20.10 -25.95
N LEU A 312 2.96 18.96 -25.25
CA LEU A 312 3.36 17.68 -25.83
C LEU A 312 2.33 17.18 -26.87
N SER A 313 1.04 17.29 -26.58
CA SER A 313 -0.02 16.90 -27.52
C SER A 313 0.04 17.70 -28.81
N ILE A 314 0.24 19.02 -28.71
CA ILE A 314 0.43 19.92 -29.87
C ILE A 314 1.69 19.52 -30.65
N ALA A 315 2.83 19.29 -29.99
CA ALA A 315 4.06 18.88 -30.68
C ALA A 315 3.91 17.54 -31.41
N VAL A 316 3.24 16.55 -30.80
CA VAL A 316 2.95 15.25 -31.44
C VAL A 316 1.99 15.42 -32.63
N GLU A 317 1.00 16.30 -32.53
CA GLU A 317 0.07 16.59 -33.63
C GLU A 317 0.74 17.34 -34.79
N GLU A 318 1.56 18.36 -34.51
CA GLU A 318 2.26 19.14 -35.53
C GLU A 318 3.36 18.31 -36.23
N ASP A 319 4.21 17.59 -35.48
CA ASP A 319 5.41 16.96 -36.03
C ASP A 319 5.20 15.52 -36.51
N PHE A 320 4.39 14.71 -35.80
CA PHE A 320 4.31 13.26 -36.05
C PHE A 320 3.05 12.82 -36.81
N ILE A 321 1.89 13.46 -36.59
CA ILE A 321 0.66 13.09 -37.32
C ILE A 321 0.78 13.26 -38.85
N PRO A 322 1.48 14.26 -39.42
CA PRO A 322 1.72 14.32 -40.86
C PRO A 322 2.53 13.13 -41.38
N ILE A 323 3.53 12.67 -40.63
CA ILE A 323 4.34 11.49 -40.96
C ILE A 323 3.48 10.23 -40.93
N ILE A 324 2.71 10.02 -39.86
CA ILE A 324 1.78 8.89 -39.70
C ILE A 324 0.72 8.89 -40.83
N SER A 325 0.22 10.06 -41.20
CA SER A 325 -0.76 10.21 -42.29
C SER A 325 -0.16 9.85 -43.65
N ARG A 326 1.10 10.23 -43.91
CA ARG A 326 1.83 9.84 -45.12
C ARG A 326 2.10 8.33 -45.17
N ILE A 327 2.45 7.70 -44.05
CA ILE A 327 2.60 6.24 -43.95
C ILE A 327 1.27 5.54 -44.25
N LYS A 328 0.16 5.99 -43.65
CA LYS A 328 -1.20 5.47 -43.88
C LYS A 328 -1.64 5.61 -45.34
N ALA A 329 -1.33 6.74 -45.99
CA ALA A 329 -1.60 6.94 -47.41
C ALA A 329 -0.77 6.00 -48.31
N THR A 330 0.48 5.71 -47.93
CA THR A 330 1.40 4.83 -48.68
C THR A 330 1.09 3.34 -48.47
N THR A 331 0.47 2.96 -47.35
CA THR A 331 -0.03 1.60 -47.05
C THR A 331 -1.41 1.31 -47.66
N ALA A 332 -2.10 2.29 -48.24
CA ALA A 332 -3.38 2.08 -48.92
C ALA A 332 -3.22 1.11 -50.11
N PRO A 333 -4.20 0.24 -50.41
CA PRO A 333 -3.94 -1.02 -51.11
C PRO A 333 -3.74 -0.87 -52.63
N LEU A 334 -2.52 -0.51 -53.04
CA LEU A 334 -2.02 -0.60 -54.41
C LEU A 334 -0.92 -1.67 -54.55
N GLY A 335 -1.27 -2.92 -54.20
CA GLY A 335 -0.72 -4.12 -54.87
C GLY A 335 0.80 -4.39 -54.84
N GLY A 336 1.55 -3.88 -53.86
CA GLY A 336 2.97 -4.22 -53.68
C GLY A 336 3.19 -5.71 -53.35
N PRO A 337 4.35 -6.30 -53.72
CA PRO A 337 4.64 -7.70 -53.44
C PRO A 337 4.76 -7.98 -51.94
N LYS A 338 4.21 -9.11 -51.48
CA LYS A 338 4.25 -9.52 -50.07
C LYS A 338 5.69 -9.75 -49.60
N GLY A 339 6.26 -8.81 -48.84
CA GLY A 339 7.55 -9.01 -48.16
C GLY A 339 8.31 -7.73 -47.78
N GLU A 340 7.92 -6.56 -48.27
CA GLU A 340 8.67 -5.32 -48.03
C GLU A 340 8.33 -4.69 -46.66
N ILE A 341 9.36 -4.27 -45.93
CA ILE A 341 9.22 -3.55 -44.66
C ILE A 341 8.82 -2.11 -44.99
N LEU A 342 7.54 -1.78 -44.82
CA LEU A 342 6.98 -0.50 -45.30
C LEU A 342 7.18 0.67 -44.33
N TYR A 343 7.52 0.39 -43.07
CA TYR A 343 7.87 1.39 -42.07
C TYR A 343 8.85 0.83 -41.03
N VAL A 344 9.86 1.62 -40.65
CA VAL A 344 10.87 1.28 -39.63
C VAL A 344 10.99 2.39 -38.59
N LEU A 345 10.89 2.02 -37.31
CA LEU A 345 11.31 2.84 -36.19
C LEU A 345 12.56 2.20 -35.59
N ILE A 346 13.65 2.95 -35.50
CA ILE A 346 14.89 2.54 -34.84
C ILE A 346 15.21 3.57 -33.77
N ASP A 347 15.34 3.10 -32.53
CA ASP A 347 15.80 3.91 -31.41
C ASP A 347 17.16 3.39 -30.90
N GLU A 348 18.08 4.31 -30.65
CA GLU A 348 19.45 4.11 -30.15
C GLU A 348 20.18 2.85 -30.66
N ILE A 349 20.20 2.61 -31.98
CA ILE A 349 20.86 1.42 -32.54
C ILE A 349 22.34 1.35 -32.15
N CYS A 350 22.81 0.14 -31.82
CA CYS A 350 24.16 -0.16 -31.35
C CYS A 350 24.53 0.40 -29.95
N ARG A 351 23.56 0.80 -29.13
CA ARG A 351 23.78 1.06 -27.69
C ARG A 351 24.48 -0.13 -27.02
N GLY A 352 25.59 0.12 -26.33
CA GLY A 352 26.37 -0.90 -25.62
C GLY A 352 27.53 -1.55 -26.39
N THR A 353 27.89 -1.05 -27.58
CA THR A 353 29.13 -1.44 -28.28
C THR A 353 30.15 -0.28 -28.34
N GLU A 354 31.35 -0.55 -28.84
CA GLU A 354 32.36 0.47 -29.10
C GLU A 354 31.83 1.54 -30.07
N THR A 355 31.81 2.80 -29.65
CA THR A 355 31.15 3.92 -30.36
C THR A 355 31.51 3.98 -31.84
N ALA A 356 32.80 3.88 -32.20
CA ALA A 356 33.25 3.93 -33.59
C ALA A 356 32.67 2.79 -34.45
N LYS A 357 32.62 1.55 -33.91
CA LYS A 357 32.02 0.40 -34.60
C LYS A 357 30.50 0.52 -34.68
N GLY A 358 29.87 0.98 -33.59
CA GLY A 358 28.43 1.26 -33.54
C GLY A 358 28.02 2.27 -34.61
N THR A 359 28.74 3.38 -34.74
CA THR A 359 28.51 4.42 -35.76
C THR A 359 28.59 3.86 -37.19
N CYS A 360 29.62 3.05 -37.49
CA CYS A 360 29.75 2.42 -38.82
C CYS A 360 28.62 1.42 -39.12
N ILE A 361 28.19 0.63 -38.13
CA ILE A 361 27.07 -0.31 -38.29
C ILE A 361 25.75 0.45 -38.49
N ALA A 362 25.49 1.47 -37.65
CA ALA A 362 24.32 2.33 -37.75
C ALA A 362 24.24 3.01 -39.12
N GLY A 363 25.34 3.60 -39.59
CA GLY A 363 25.42 4.22 -40.92
C GLY A 363 25.13 3.23 -42.05
N SER A 364 25.69 2.01 -41.99
CA SER A 364 25.41 0.94 -42.96
C SER A 364 23.94 0.49 -42.95
N VAL A 365 23.27 0.50 -41.79
CA VAL A 365 21.84 0.20 -41.69
C VAL A 365 21.01 1.31 -42.33
N ILE A 366 21.29 2.58 -42.03
CA ILE A 366 20.60 3.74 -42.62
C ILE A 366 20.76 3.76 -44.15
N GLU A 367 21.98 3.57 -44.67
CA GLU A 367 22.22 3.50 -46.12
C GLU A 367 21.46 2.34 -46.78
N THR A 368 21.35 1.20 -46.09
CA THR A 368 20.55 0.05 -46.59
C THR A 368 19.06 0.37 -46.63
N LEU A 369 18.52 1.05 -45.61
CA LEU A 369 17.11 1.44 -45.52
C LEU A 369 16.72 2.48 -46.59
N ASP A 370 17.56 3.51 -46.81
CA ASP A 370 17.35 4.48 -47.89
C ASP A 370 17.47 3.82 -49.28
N ALA A 371 18.43 2.91 -49.47
CA ALA A 371 18.61 2.21 -50.75
C ALA A 371 17.41 1.33 -51.15
N ILE A 372 16.69 0.75 -50.18
CA ILE A 372 15.43 0.02 -50.43
C ILE A 372 14.18 0.93 -50.38
N SER A 373 14.37 2.25 -50.26
CA SER A 373 13.28 3.24 -50.13
C SER A 373 12.32 2.96 -48.96
N CYS A 374 12.84 2.40 -47.87
CA CYS A 374 12.06 2.17 -46.66
C CYS A 374 11.76 3.50 -45.97
N LEU A 375 10.50 3.75 -45.64
CA LEU A 375 10.10 4.90 -44.83
C LEU A 375 10.45 4.62 -43.36
N GLY A 376 11.04 5.56 -42.65
CA GLY A 376 11.37 5.33 -41.25
C GLY A 376 11.90 6.54 -40.50
N ILE A 377 11.99 6.39 -39.18
CA ILE A 377 12.60 7.35 -38.26
C ILE A 377 13.72 6.61 -37.51
N VAL A 378 14.88 7.27 -37.38
CA VAL A 378 16.05 6.73 -36.69
C VAL A 378 16.53 7.78 -35.69
N SER A 379 16.34 7.53 -34.39
CA SER A 379 16.95 8.31 -33.30
C SER A 379 18.33 7.74 -32.94
N THR A 380 19.31 8.62 -32.69
CA THR A 380 20.67 8.20 -32.34
C THR A 380 21.44 9.32 -31.62
N HIS A 381 22.27 8.92 -30.65
CA HIS A 381 23.28 9.77 -30.00
C HIS A 381 24.65 9.73 -30.72
N LEU A 382 24.78 8.97 -31.81
CA LEU A 382 26.06 8.72 -32.48
C LEU A 382 26.41 9.86 -33.45
N HIS A 383 26.80 11.04 -32.95
CA HIS A 383 27.08 12.23 -33.77
C HIS A 383 28.07 11.99 -34.94
N GLY A 384 29.02 11.05 -34.80
CA GLY A 384 29.94 10.69 -35.88
C GLY A 384 29.26 10.09 -37.13
N ILE A 385 27.98 9.73 -37.06
CA ILE A 385 27.20 9.21 -38.21
C ILE A 385 27.03 10.27 -39.30
N PHE A 386 27.02 11.55 -38.93
CA PHE A 386 26.91 12.68 -39.85
C PHE A 386 28.22 12.97 -40.59
N ASP A 387 29.33 12.45 -40.09
CA ASP A 387 30.67 12.63 -40.67
C ASP A 387 31.12 11.41 -41.51
N LEU A 388 30.27 10.36 -41.58
CA LEU A 388 30.47 9.21 -42.46
C LEU A 388 30.07 9.51 -43.91
N PRO A 389 30.77 8.96 -44.92
CA PRO A 389 30.46 9.15 -46.34
C PRO A 389 29.28 8.26 -46.82
N LEU A 390 28.13 8.36 -46.15
CA LEU A 390 26.92 7.58 -46.43
C LEU A 390 26.28 7.99 -47.76
N ARG A 391 25.73 7.03 -48.50
CA ARG A 391 25.08 7.28 -49.81
C ARG A 391 23.57 7.51 -49.72
N THR A 392 23.12 8.22 -48.69
CA THR A 392 21.70 8.54 -48.48
C THR A 392 21.23 9.64 -49.44
N LYS A 393 20.14 9.39 -50.17
CA LYS A 393 19.53 10.34 -51.12
C LYS A 393 18.24 10.98 -50.62
N ASN A 394 17.48 10.28 -49.77
CA ASN A 394 16.16 10.74 -49.31
C ASN A 394 16.11 10.97 -47.78
N ALA A 395 17.25 10.88 -47.09
CA ALA A 395 17.34 11.19 -45.67
C ALA A 395 17.18 12.71 -45.42
N VAL A 396 16.38 13.05 -44.40
CA VAL A 396 16.24 14.41 -43.88
C VAL A 396 16.69 14.37 -42.42
N PHE A 397 17.56 15.30 -42.04
CA PHE A 397 18.02 15.40 -40.66
C PHE A 397 17.08 16.28 -39.84
N LYS A 398 16.71 15.76 -38.67
CA LYS A 398 15.86 16.40 -37.68
C LYS A 398 16.57 16.39 -36.34
N ALA A 399 16.35 17.43 -35.55
CA ALA A 399 16.83 17.55 -34.18
C ALA A 399 15.66 17.88 -33.25
N MET A 400 15.80 17.54 -31.96
CA MET A 400 14.91 18.11 -30.95
C MET A 400 15.32 19.56 -30.72
N GLY A 401 14.36 20.48 -30.78
CA GLY A 401 14.59 21.88 -30.50
C GLY A 401 14.97 22.12 -29.04
N ALA A 402 15.77 23.14 -28.80
CA ALA A 402 16.14 23.59 -27.47
C ALA A 402 16.27 25.12 -27.43
N GLU A 403 15.92 25.70 -26.29
CA GLU A 403 16.04 27.12 -26.01
C GLU A 403 16.90 27.34 -24.75
N CYS A 404 17.65 28.44 -24.71
CA CYS A 404 18.48 28.78 -23.55
C CYS A 404 17.76 29.82 -22.70
N ILE A 405 17.31 29.41 -21.52
CA ILE A 405 16.58 30.24 -20.54
C ILE A 405 17.44 30.27 -19.28
N ASP A 406 17.80 31.47 -18.80
CA ASP A 406 18.63 31.67 -17.61
C ASP A 406 19.93 30.83 -17.57
N ASN A 407 20.68 30.83 -18.69
CA ASN A 407 21.86 30.01 -18.95
C ASN A 407 21.64 28.48 -18.91
N GLN A 408 20.39 28.01 -18.83
CA GLN A 408 20.07 26.59 -18.94
C GLN A 408 19.45 26.26 -20.29
N THR A 409 19.99 25.26 -20.96
CA THR A 409 19.38 24.71 -22.16
C THR A 409 18.20 23.81 -21.76
N MET A 410 17.02 24.13 -22.27
CA MET A 410 15.76 23.42 -22.05
C MET A 410 15.25 22.88 -23.40
N PRO A 411 14.85 21.59 -23.50
CA PRO A 411 14.26 21.06 -24.72
C PRO A 411 12.87 21.67 -24.95
N THR A 412 12.57 22.07 -26.18
CA THR A 412 11.24 22.61 -26.57
C THR A 412 10.25 21.53 -26.96
N TRP A 413 10.69 20.27 -27.02
CA TRP A 413 9.91 19.10 -27.46
C TRP A 413 9.38 19.15 -28.91
N LYS A 414 9.83 20.13 -29.71
CA LYS A 414 9.49 20.30 -31.14
C LYS A 414 10.60 19.84 -32.08
N LEU A 415 10.24 19.28 -33.24
CA LEU A 415 11.14 18.59 -34.16
C LEU A 415 11.65 19.49 -35.30
N ILE A 416 12.74 20.23 -35.03
CA ILE A 416 13.33 21.21 -35.96
C ILE A 416 14.18 20.55 -37.06
N ASP A 417 14.33 21.23 -38.20
CA ASP A 417 15.25 20.82 -39.28
C ASP A 417 16.71 21.03 -38.86
N GLY A 418 17.55 20.03 -39.10
CA GLY A 418 19.00 20.12 -38.85
C GLY A 418 19.58 18.94 -38.09
N ILE A 419 20.79 19.14 -37.55
CA ILE A 419 21.56 18.13 -36.82
C ILE A 419 21.94 18.72 -35.47
N CYS A 420 21.63 18.01 -34.38
CA CYS A 420 22.21 18.33 -33.09
C CYS A 420 23.61 17.72 -32.97
N LYS A 421 24.63 18.58 -32.85
CA LYS A 421 26.02 18.19 -32.50
C LYS A 421 26.41 18.59 -31.08
N GLU A 422 25.50 19.24 -30.35
CA GLU A 422 25.67 19.62 -28.95
C GLU A 422 25.18 18.48 -28.05
N SER A 423 25.91 18.18 -26.98
CA SER A 423 25.58 17.11 -26.05
C SER A 423 25.34 17.70 -24.68
N LEU A 424 24.08 17.74 -24.25
CA LEU A 424 23.65 18.31 -22.97
C LEU A 424 24.08 17.48 -21.74
N ALA A 425 25.07 16.61 -21.89
CA ALA A 425 25.43 15.61 -20.89
C ALA A 425 26.06 16.24 -19.64
N PHE A 426 26.85 17.31 -19.80
CA PHE A 426 27.50 18.00 -18.69
C PHE A 426 26.51 18.92 -17.95
N GLU A 427 25.67 19.65 -18.68
CA GLU A 427 24.60 20.48 -18.14
C GLU A 427 23.54 19.64 -17.41
N THR A 428 23.19 18.47 -17.95
CA THR A 428 22.29 17.51 -17.29
C THR A 428 22.93 16.95 -16.02
N ALA A 429 24.22 16.58 -16.05
CA ALA A 429 24.92 16.14 -14.85
C ALA A 429 24.94 17.21 -13.74
N GLN A 430 25.12 18.48 -14.11
CA GLN A 430 25.05 19.60 -13.16
C GLN A 430 23.65 19.73 -12.54
N ARG A 431 22.59 19.62 -13.36
CA ARG A 431 21.19 19.67 -12.92
C ARG A 431 20.84 18.52 -11.96
N GLU A 432 21.35 17.32 -12.21
CA GLU A 432 21.21 16.14 -11.34
C GLU A 432 22.12 16.18 -10.09
N GLY A 433 22.78 17.30 -9.81
CA GLY A 433 23.54 17.52 -8.58
C GLY A 433 24.96 16.95 -8.56
N VAL A 434 25.55 16.64 -9.73
CA VAL A 434 26.97 16.25 -9.80
C VAL A 434 27.85 17.46 -9.45
N PRO A 435 28.84 17.33 -8.54
CA PRO A 435 29.73 18.43 -8.15
C PRO A 435 30.43 19.11 -9.33
N GLU A 436 30.38 20.44 -9.35
CA GLU A 436 30.89 21.29 -10.44
C GLU A 436 32.37 21.04 -10.77
N GLU A 437 33.21 20.80 -9.74
CA GLU A 437 34.63 20.44 -9.91
C GLU A 437 34.84 19.14 -10.74
N LEU A 438 33.93 18.17 -10.62
CA LEU A 438 33.98 16.93 -11.41
C LEU A 438 33.56 17.16 -12.85
N ILE A 439 32.58 18.04 -13.08
CA ILE A 439 32.09 18.39 -14.41
C ILE A 439 33.16 19.18 -15.18
N GLN A 440 33.71 20.23 -14.57
CA GLN A 440 34.81 21.01 -15.13
C GLN A 440 36.00 20.10 -15.50
N ARG A 441 36.33 19.12 -14.65
CA ARG A 441 37.39 18.16 -14.95
C ARG A 441 37.03 17.21 -16.10
N ALA A 442 35.76 16.84 -16.26
CA ALA A 442 35.30 16.01 -17.37
C ALA A 442 35.32 16.78 -18.70
N GLU A 443 34.96 18.06 -18.71
CA GLU A 443 35.06 18.97 -19.86
C GLU A 443 36.51 19.12 -20.35
N GLU A 444 37.45 19.38 -19.43
CA GLU A 444 38.89 19.43 -19.73
C GLU A 444 39.39 18.15 -20.42
N LEU A 445 38.97 16.99 -19.90
CA LEU A 445 39.32 15.68 -20.45
C LEU A 445 38.73 15.49 -21.85
N TYR A 446 37.45 15.84 -22.04
CA TYR A 446 36.77 15.75 -23.32
C TYR A 446 37.47 16.61 -24.39
N ALA A 447 37.74 17.89 -24.09
CA ALA A 447 38.47 18.80 -24.97
C ALA A 447 39.89 18.30 -25.28
N SER A 448 40.57 17.66 -24.32
CA SER A 448 41.93 17.15 -24.51
C SER A 448 42.04 16.00 -25.51
N VAL A 449 40.97 15.21 -25.65
CA VAL A 449 40.88 14.01 -26.50
C VAL A 449 40.26 14.34 -27.85
N TYR A 450 39.07 14.96 -27.89
CA TYR A 450 38.26 15.02 -29.10
C TYR A 450 38.51 16.25 -29.97
N THR A 451 39.00 17.37 -29.42
CA THR A 451 39.23 18.60 -30.19
C THR A 451 40.53 18.57 -31.02
N LYS A 452 41.39 17.56 -30.87
CA LYS A 452 42.71 17.47 -31.55
C LYS A 452 42.70 16.70 -32.88
N ASP A 453 41.67 15.92 -33.18
CA ASP A 453 41.69 15.05 -34.37
C ASP A 453 41.31 15.75 -35.69
N SER A 454 40.78 16.98 -35.66
CA SER A 454 40.50 17.77 -36.88
C SER A 454 41.74 18.21 -37.68
N LEU A 455 42.95 17.86 -37.25
CA LEU A 455 44.23 18.33 -37.83
C LEU A 455 45.14 17.20 -38.38
N ARG A 456 44.67 15.95 -38.46
CA ARG A 456 45.55 14.78 -38.72
C ARG A 456 45.31 13.99 -40.01
N THR A 457 44.26 14.29 -40.78
CA THR A 457 43.70 13.35 -41.78
C THR A 457 44.19 13.56 -43.23
N ASP A 458 45.50 13.80 -43.45
CA ASP A 458 46.04 13.98 -44.82
C ASP A 458 47.15 12.98 -45.23
N GLU A 459 47.68 12.16 -44.31
CA GLU A 459 48.76 11.20 -44.61
C GLU A 459 48.50 9.76 -44.13
N SER A 460 47.70 8.98 -44.89
CA SER A 460 47.89 7.51 -44.99
C SER A 460 46.98 6.83 -46.03
N LYS A 461 47.13 7.16 -47.33
CA LYS A 461 46.74 6.23 -48.39
C LYS A 461 47.87 5.22 -48.61
N LEU A 462 47.75 3.97 -48.13
CA LEU A 462 48.27 2.77 -48.84
C LEU A 462 47.89 1.44 -48.16
N LYS A 463 47.68 0.39 -49.00
CA LYS A 463 47.57 -1.06 -48.68
C LYS A 463 46.27 -1.50 -47.99
N GLN A 464 45.32 -2.04 -48.75
CA GLN A 464 45.16 -3.46 -49.18
C GLN A 464 44.22 -4.22 -48.21
N LEU A 465 42.96 -4.47 -48.57
CA LEU A 465 42.47 -5.58 -49.42
C LEU A 465 42.61 -6.98 -48.80
N SER A 466 41.55 -7.47 -48.13
CA SER A 466 40.93 -8.79 -48.39
C SER A 466 39.74 -9.10 -47.45
N ALA A 467 38.53 -9.22 -48.00
CA ALA A 467 37.45 -10.08 -47.47
C ALA A 467 37.65 -11.52 -48.06
N PRO A 468 37.00 -12.62 -47.57
CA PRO A 468 35.53 -12.86 -47.59
C PRO A 468 34.96 -13.46 -46.27
N THR A 469 33.71 -13.23 -45.82
CA THR A 469 32.36 -13.71 -46.28
C THR A 469 31.93 -15.10 -45.71
N VAL A 470 30.61 -15.30 -45.50
CA VAL A 470 29.79 -16.56 -45.62
C VAL A 470 28.95 -16.98 -44.37
N VAL A 471 27.62 -16.68 -44.42
CA VAL A 471 26.43 -17.59 -44.20
C VAL A 471 26.17 -18.20 -42.78
N HIS A 472 24.94 -18.35 -42.25
CA HIS A 472 23.57 -18.22 -42.80
C HIS A 472 22.43 -17.71 -41.85
N LYS A 473 21.18 -17.93 -42.30
CA LYS A 473 19.82 -17.68 -41.78
C LYS A 473 19.23 -18.81 -40.91
N SER A 474 18.27 -18.47 -40.03
CA SER A 474 16.86 -18.98 -39.99
C SER A 474 16.15 -18.48 -38.72
N ASN A 475 15.10 -17.65 -38.74
CA ASN A 475 13.70 -17.82 -39.20
C ASN A 475 12.80 -18.76 -38.35
N ILE A 476 11.60 -18.24 -38.04
CA ILE A 476 10.29 -18.83 -37.61
C ILE A 476 9.81 -18.18 -36.30
N LEU A 477 8.58 -17.70 -36.07
CA LEU A 477 7.43 -17.12 -36.81
C LEU A 477 6.17 -17.36 -35.96
N THR A 478 5.36 -16.32 -35.69
CA THR A 478 3.88 -16.34 -35.44
C THR A 478 3.33 -17.12 -34.21
N ASP A 479 2.14 -16.86 -33.65
CA ASP A 479 0.95 -16.04 -34.03
C ASP A 479 0.22 -15.61 -32.71
N ARG A 480 -0.16 -14.34 -32.45
CA ARG A 480 -1.37 -13.54 -32.83
C ARG A 480 -2.67 -13.72 -31.98
N GLN A 481 -3.46 -12.63 -32.04
CA GLN A 481 -4.90 -12.42 -31.74
C GLN A 481 -5.24 -12.09 -30.26
N SER A 482 -5.74 -10.90 -29.83
CA SER A 482 -6.57 -9.79 -30.37
C SER A 482 -8.09 -9.96 -30.28
N HIS A 483 -8.81 -9.05 -29.60
CA HIS A 483 -10.20 -8.55 -29.81
C HIS A 483 -10.69 -7.72 -28.56
N PRO A 484 -11.79 -6.91 -28.59
CA PRO A 484 -11.65 -5.46 -28.79
C PRO A 484 -12.35 -4.57 -27.74
N ALA A 485 -12.23 -3.24 -27.88
CA ALA A 485 -12.68 -2.20 -26.94
C ALA A 485 -14.20 -1.96 -26.86
N LYS A 486 -14.65 -1.34 -25.74
CA LYS A 486 -15.78 -0.36 -25.70
C LYS A 486 -15.93 0.44 -24.38
N GLU A 487 -15.83 1.76 -24.52
CA GLU A 487 -16.60 2.87 -23.91
C GLU A 487 -17.28 2.75 -22.52
N PHE A 488 -16.93 3.67 -21.61
CA PHE A 488 -17.75 4.22 -20.48
C PHE A 488 -17.36 5.71 -20.31
N SER A 489 -18.19 6.66 -19.86
CA SER A 489 -18.72 6.84 -18.49
C SER A 489 -19.61 8.12 -18.43
N PRO A 490 -20.50 8.29 -17.44
CA PRO A 490 -20.31 9.46 -16.58
C PRO A 490 -20.52 9.18 -15.08
N LEU A 491 -19.53 9.57 -14.25
CA LEU A 491 -19.42 9.18 -12.84
C LEU A 491 -20.00 10.17 -11.83
N VAL A 492 -20.34 11.41 -12.22
CA VAL A 492 -20.77 12.48 -11.29
C VAL A 492 -22.14 12.19 -10.63
N GLN A 493 -22.90 11.25 -11.18
CA GLN A 493 -24.11 10.70 -10.56
C GLN A 493 -23.83 9.73 -9.40
N SER A 494 -22.61 9.18 -9.31
CA SER A 494 -22.32 7.93 -8.59
C SER A 494 -22.57 8.01 -7.08
N LEU A 495 -21.93 8.94 -6.36
CA LEU A 495 -21.99 8.98 -4.88
C LEU A 495 -23.39 9.25 -4.30
N ARG A 496 -24.20 10.10 -4.95
CA ARG A 496 -25.61 10.25 -4.57
C ARG A 496 -26.47 9.09 -5.05
N SER A 497 -26.09 8.39 -6.13
CA SER A 497 -26.82 7.22 -6.61
C SER A 497 -26.60 5.97 -5.76
N THR A 498 -25.43 5.78 -5.12
CA THR A 498 -25.17 4.53 -4.37
C THR A 498 -26.09 4.37 -3.16
N ASP A 499 -26.32 5.41 -2.36
CA ASP A 499 -27.23 5.35 -1.22
C ASP A 499 -28.70 5.23 -1.63
N VAL A 500 -29.07 5.81 -2.77
CA VAL A 500 -30.42 5.68 -3.35
C VAL A 500 -30.62 4.26 -3.88
N LEU A 501 -29.67 3.75 -4.66
CA LEU A 501 -29.65 2.38 -5.19
C LEU A 501 -29.65 1.34 -4.06
N ASN A 502 -28.85 1.53 -3.01
CA ASN A 502 -28.87 0.67 -1.82
C ASN A 502 -30.29 0.59 -1.23
N LYS A 503 -30.98 1.72 -1.05
CA LYS A 503 -32.35 1.79 -0.51
C LYS A 503 -33.40 1.24 -1.47
N GLU A 504 -33.24 1.43 -2.78
CA GLU A 504 -34.12 0.88 -3.82
C GLU A 504 -34.00 -0.65 -3.89
N VAL A 505 -32.77 -1.17 -3.89
CA VAL A 505 -32.47 -2.61 -3.86
C VAL A 505 -32.95 -3.23 -2.56
N GLU A 506 -32.70 -2.60 -1.40
CA GLU A 506 -33.25 -3.01 -0.11
C GLU A 506 -34.79 -3.10 -0.15
N SER A 507 -35.45 -2.04 -0.62
CA SER A 507 -36.91 -1.99 -0.74
C SER A 507 -37.46 -3.06 -1.69
N ALA A 508 -36.73 -3.37 -2.77
CA ALA A 508 -37.07 -4.45 -3.70
C ALA A 508 -36.90 -5.83 -3.04
N ILE A 509 -35.78 -6.08 -2.35
CA ILE A 509 -35.51 -7.32 -1.60
C ILE A 509 -36.61 -7.59 -0.58
N ILE A 510 -36.93 -6.59 0.27
CA ILE A 510 -37.96 -6.71 1.30
C ILE A 510 -39.31 -7.05 0.66
N ARG A 511 -39.75 -6.28 -0.35
CA ARG A 511 -41.03 -6.52 -1.05
C ARG A 511 -41.11 -7.91 -1.69
N ILE A 512 -40.04 -8.39 -2.30
CA ILE A 512 -39.96 -9.70 -2.98
C ILE A 512 -39.99 -10.84 -1.95
N CYS A 513 -39.12 -10.80 -0.95
CA CYS A 513 -38.92 -11.89 0.00
C CYS A 513 -39.96 -11.94 1.12
N GLN A 514 -40.45 -10.79 1.62
CA GLN A 514 -41.39 -10.75 2.75
C GLN A 514 -42.71 -11.48 2.44
N LYS A 515 -43.19 -11.40 1.19
CA LYS A 515 -44.36 -12.17 0.72
C LYS A 515 -44.10 -13.68 0.84
N ARG A 516 -42.95 -14.15 0.36
CA ARG A 516 -42.61 -15.58 0.34
C ARG A 516 -42.27 -16.13 1.74
N LEU A 517 -41.59 -15.34 2.57
CA LEU A 517 -41.34 -15.66 3.98
C LEU A 517 -42.65 -15.82 4.75
N THR A 518 -43.62 -14.91 4.55
CA THR A 518 -44.94 -15.01 5.18
C THR A 518 -45.66 -16.31 4.81
N ASP A 519 -45.59 -16.74 3.54
CA ASP A 519 -46.17 -18.01 3.09
C ASP A 519 -45.47 -19.25 3.68
N LEU A 520 -44.16 -19.16 3.96
CA LEU A 520 -43.37 -20.24 4.57
C LEU A 520 -43.59 -20.35 6.08
N TYR A 521 -43.61 -19.23 6.82
CA TYR A 521 -43.87 -19.24 8.26
C TYR A 521 -45.28 -19.73 8.59
N LYS A 522 -46.29 -19.34 7.79
CA LYS A 522 -47.68 -19.83 7.92
C LYS A 522 -47.86 -21.34 7.69
N LYS A 523 -46.89 -22.03 7.08
CA LYS A 523 -46.92 -23.48 6.87
C LYS A 523 -46.25 -24.29 7.98
N ASN A 524 -45.50 -23.63 8.86
CA ASN A 524 -44.61 -24.28 9.83
C ASN A 524 -45.00 -24.00 11.30
N ASP A 525 -46.18 -23.41 11.57
CA ASP A 525 -46.66 -23.03 12.92
C ASP A 525 -45.67 -22.21 13.76
N ILE A 526 -44.90 -21.32 13.10
CA ILE A 526 -44.01 -20.37 13.77
C ILE A 526 -44.76 -19.04 13.97
N LEU A 527 -44.70 -18.50 15.19
CA LEU A 527 -45.27 -17.19 15.57
C LEU A 527 -44.79 -16.04 14.67
N GLU A 528 -45.57 -14.97 14.61
CA GLU A 528 -45.52 -13.92 13.58
C GLU A 528 -44.10 -13.49 13.14
N PRO A 529 -43.88 -13.31 11.82
CA PRO A 529 -42.58 -12.87 11.34
C PRO A 529 -42.29 -11.45 11.84
N SER A 530 -41.24 -11.33 12.65
CA SER A 530 -40.54 -10.06 12.83
C SER A 530 -40.26 -9.47 11.44
N ALA A 531 -40.53 -8.18 11.24
CA ALA A 531 -40.37 -7.55 9.95
C ALA A 531 -38.97 -7.82 9.37
N MET A 532 -38.93 -8.24 8.10
CA MET A 532 -37.71 -8.66 7.43
C MET A 532 -36.70 -7.50 7.43
N ARG A 533 -35.71 -7.55 8.32
CA ARG A 533 -34.65 -6.54 8.42
C ARG A 533 -33.52 -6.91 7.47
N CYS A 534 -33.36 -6.12 6.42
CA CYS A 534 -32.13 -6.12 5.65
C CYS A 534 -31.06 -5.32 6.40
N VAL A 535 -29.80 -5.67 6.21
CA VAL A 535 -28.66 -5.00 6.84
C VAL A 535 -27.61 -4.76 5.76
N LEU A 536 -27.15 -3.51 5.67
CA LEU A 536 -26.04 -3.11 4.82
C LEU A 536 -24.71 -3.43 5.52
N ILE A 537 -23.76 -3.95 4.73
CA ILE A 537 -22.34 -4.06 5.05
C ILE A 537 -21.64 -3.13 4.05
N GLY A 538 -21.30 -1.93 4.51
CA GLY A 538 -20.56 -0.91 3.77
C GLY A 538 -19.12 -1.30 3.47
N ALA A 539 -18.43 -0.48 2.68
CA ALA A 539 -16.99 -0.64 2.45
C ALA A 539 -16.23 -0.64 3.79
N LYS A 540 -15.28 -1.55 3.97
CA LYS A 540 -14.56 -1.79 5.24
C LYS A 540 -15.46 -2.11 6.44
N GLU A 541 -16.66 -2.65 6.25
CA GLU A 541 -17.47 -3.22 7.34
C GLU A 541 -17.53 -4.75 7.28
N GLN A 542 -17.77 -5.39 8.41
CA GLN A 542 -17.97 -6.84 8.54
C GLN A 542 -19.38 -7.14 9.08
N PRO A 543 -19.96 -8.32 8.76
CA PRO A 543 -21.20 -8.75 9.40
C PRO A 543 -20.99 -8.96 10.92
N PRO A 544 -22.00 -8.71 11.76
CA PRO A 544 -21.90 -8.90 13.20
C PRO A 544 -21.75 -10.38 13.59
N PRO A 545 -21.15 -10.69 14.76
CA PRO A 545 -21.05 -12.06 15.28
C PRO A 545 -22.38 -12.81 15.40
N SER A 546 -23.51 -12.10 15.46
CA SER A 546 -24.86 -12.69 15.43
C SER A 546 -25.19 -13.44 14.13
N THR A 547 -24.40 -13.27 13.05
CA THR A 547 -24.55 -14.06 11.81
C THR A 547 -23.79 -15.39 11.83
N ILE A 548 -22.98 -15.68 12.87
CA ILE A 548 -22.16 -16.90 12.91
C ILE A 548 -23.07 -18.13 13.04
N GLY A 549 -22.97 -19.05 12.07
CA GLY A 549 -23.79 -20.27 12.02
C GLY A 549 -25.24 -20.05 11.58
N ALA A 550 -25.60 -18.84 11.15
CA ALA A 550 -26.91 -18.54 10.58
C ALA A 550 -26.88 -18.61 9.05
N SER A 551 -27.84 -19.32 8.44
CA SER A 551 -28.05 -19.25 7.00
C SER A 551 -28.49 -17.84 6.60
N SER A 552 -27.89 -17.30 5.55
CA SER A 552 -28.09 -15.93 5.09
C SER A 552 -28.23 -15.87 3.57
N VAL A 553 -28.96 -14.88 3.08
CA VAL A 553 -28.98 -14.50 1.67
C VAL A 553 -28.42 -13.09 1.59
N TYR A 554 -27.50 -12.87 0.64
CA TYR A 554 -26.85 -11.59 0.41
C TYR A 554 -26.93 -11.15 -1.05
N VAL A 555 -26.93 -9.84 -1.25
CA VAL A 555 -26.87 -9.16 -2.54
C VAL A 555 -25.66 -8.24 -2.49
N MET A 556 -24.62 -8.60 -3.23
CA MET A 556 -23.41 -7.81 -3.41
C MET A 556 -23.64 -6.81 -4.55
N LEU A 557 -23.40 -5.52 -4.27
CA LEU A 557 -23.40 -4.46 -5.28
C LEU A 557 -21.98 -4.35 -5.86
N ARG A 558 -21.86 -4.61 -7.17
CA ARG A 558 -20.57 -4.56 -7.87
C ARG A 558 -20.31 -3.17 -8.48
N PRO A 559 -19.03 -2.77 -8.67
CA PRO A 559 -18.69 -1.50 -9.32
C PRO A 559 -19.25 -1.36 -10.74
N ASP A 560 -19.42 -2.47 -11.47
CA ASP A 560 -20.03 -2.51 -12.82
C ASP A 560 -21.56 -2.38 -12.81
N ARG A 561 -22.13 -1.86 -11.70
CA ARG A 561 -23.58 -1.70 -11.43
C ARG A 561 -24.40 -2.99 -11.51
N LYS A 562 -23.76 -4.17 -11.52
CA LYS A 562 -24.46 -5.45 -11.48
C LYS A 562 -24.67 -5.90 -10.04
N LEU A 563 -25.83 -6.50 -9.79
CA LEU A 563 -26.11 -7.21 -8.55
C LEU A 563 -25.65 -8.66 -8.66
N TYR A 564 -24.99 -9.17 -7.62
CA TYR A 564 -24.73 -10.59 -7.46
C TYR A 564 -25.45 -11.07 -6.21
N ILE A 565 -26.40 -12.00 -6.39
CA ILE A 565 -27.12 -12.64 -5.28
C ILE A 565 -26.41 -13.95 -4.94
N GLY A 566 -26.35 -14.29 -3.66
CA GLY A 566 -25.86 -15.57 -3.17
C GLY A 566 -26.46 -15.97 -1.83
N GLU A 567 -26.40 -17.26 -1.51
CA GLU A 567 -26.68 -17.79 -0.17
C GLU A 567 -25.40 -18.31 0.52
N THR A 568 -25.35 -18.28 1.85
CA THR A 568 -24.22 -18.80 2.65
C THR A 568 -24.57 -18.99 4.13
N ASP A 569 -23.94 -19.99 4.75
CA ASP A 569 -23.93 -20.21 6.21
C ASP A 569 -22.68 -19.58 6.90
N ASP A 570 -21.75 -19.04 6.10
CA ASP A 570 -20.59 -18.25 6.53
C ASP A 570 -20.57 -16.93 5.74
N LEU A 571 -21.28 -15.93 6.25
CA LEU A 571 -21.36 -14.62 5.63
C LEU A 571 -20.03 -13.85 5.72
N GLN A 572 -19.30 -14.01 6.82
CA GLN A 572 -18.03 -13.30 7.04
C GLN A 572 -16.94 -13.78 6.07
N GLY A 573 -16.75 -15.10 5.97
CA GLY A 573 -15.84 -15.70 4.99
C GLY A 573 -16.23 -15.35 3.56
N ARG A 574 -17.54 -15.26 3.26
CA ARG A 574 -18.02 -14.92 1.92
C ARG A 574 -17.79 -13.46 1.53
N VAL A 575 -18.03 -12.51 2.43
CA VAL A 575 -17.69 -11.08 2.24
C VAL A 575 -16.20 -10.92 1.98
N ARG A 576 -15.34 -11.55 2.81
CA ARG A 576 -13.88 -11.54 2.63
C ARG A 576 -13.44 -12.13 1.28
N ALA A 577 -13.99 -13.28 0.89
CA ALA A 577 -13.64 -13.95 -0.38
C ALA A 577 -14.15 -13.21 -1.64
N HIS A 578 -15.11 -12.29 -1.51
CA HIS A 578 -15.46 -11.37 -2.58
C HIS A 578 -14.55 -10.14 -2.61
N ARG A 579 -14.24 -9.55 -1.46
CA ARG A 579 -13.34 -8.38 -1.35
C ARG A 579 -11.88 -8.66 -1.65
N SER A 580 -11.44 -9.92 -1.54
CA SER A 580 -10.09 -10.34 -1.93
C SER A 580 -9.87 -10.39 -3.45
N LYS A 581 -10.89 -10.07 -4.26
CA LYS A 581 -10.80 -10.00 -5.73
C LYS A 581 -10.45 -8.58 -6.15
N GLU A 582 -9.70 -8.48 -7.23
CA GLU A 582 -9.33 -7.20 -7.84
C GLU A 582 -10.58 -6.38 -8.22
N GLY A 583 -10.55 -5.08 -7.93
CA GLY A 583 -11.66 -4.14 -8.11
C GLY A 583 -12.84 -4.30 -7.14
N MET A 584 -12.83 -5.30 -6.25
CA MET A 584 -13.97 -5.62 -5.35
C MET A 584 -13.73 -5.25 -3.89
N GLN A 585 -12.61 -4.61 -3.54
CA GLN A 585 -12.19 -4.36 -2.17
C GLN A 585 -13.22 -3.52 -1.37
N ASN A 586 -13.80 -2.50 -2.02
CA ASN A 586 -14.81 -1.61 -1.44
C ASN A 586 -16.26 -2.04 -1.71
N ALA A 587 -16.50 -3.28 -2.17
CA ALA A 587 -17.86 -3.75 -2.47
C ALA A 587 -18.76 -3.77 -1.22
N SER A 588 -20.00 -3.29 -1.39
CA SER A 588 -21.05 -3.30 -0.38
C SER A 588 -21.98 -4.51 -0.56
N PHE A 589 -22.59 -4.94 0.55
CA PHE A 589 -23.47 -6.11 0.59
C PHE A 589 -24.74 -5.76 1.37
N LEU A 590 -25.90 -6.08 0.83
CA LEU A 590 -27.15 -6.13 1.58
C LEU A 590 -27.43 -7.59 1.96
N TYR A 591 -27.73 -7.90 3.21
CA TYR A 591 -28.05 -9.28 3.62
C TYR A 591 -29.26 -9.36 4.54
N PHE A 592 -29.79 -10.57 4.70
CA PHE A 592 -30.77 -10.91 5.72
C PHE A 592 -30.61 -12.38 6.15
N LEU A 593 -31.00 -12.68 7.39
CA LEU A 593 -30.94 -14.03 7.96
C LEU A 593 -32.22 -14.82 7.67
N VAL A 594 -32.10 -16.14 7.51
CA VAL A 594 -33.20 -17.05 7.16
C VAL A 594 -33.14 -18.36 7.94
N PRO A 595 -34.27 -19.04 8.18
CA PRO A 595 -34.31 -20.31 8.90
C PRO A 595 -33.81 -21.47 8.03
N GLY A 596 -32.48 -21.58 7.92
CA GLY A 596 -31.79 -22.70 7.30
C GLY A 596 -31.61 -22.62 5.78
N LYS A 597 -30.60 -23.35 5.30
CA LYS A 597 -30.10 -23.36 3.91
C LYS A 597 -31.16 -23.61 2.83
N SER A 598 -32.14 -24.48 3.09
CA SER A 598 -33.22 -24.77 2.13
C SER A 598 -34.11 -23.54 1.85
N VAL A 599 -34.31 -22.69 2.87
CA VAL A 599 -35.04 -21.42 2.70
C VAL A 599 -34.15 -20.37 2.02
N ALA A 600 -32.85 -20.36 2.33
CA ALA A 600 -31.87 -19.48 1.69
C ALA A 600 -31.81 -19.68 0.17
N CYS A 601 -31.59 -20.92 -0.29
CA CYS A 601 -31.57 -21.31 -1.71
C CYS A 601 -32.89 -20.98 -2.45
N GLN A 602 -34.05 -21.16 -1.80
CA GLN A 602 -35.35 -20.78 -2.38
C GLN A 602 -35.48 -19.25 -2.56
N LEU A 603 -34.99 -18.46 -1.60
CA LEU A 603 -35.06 -17.00 -1.65
C LEU A 603 -34.00 -16.38 -2.56
N GLU A 604 -32.80 -16.96 -2.64
CA GLU A 604 -31.78 -16.65 -3.66
C GLU A 604 -32.38 -16.84 -5.07
N THR A 605 -32.94 -18.03 -5.35
CA THR A 605 -33.58 -18.34 -6.64
C THR A 605 -34.73 -17.37 -6.95
N LEU A 606 -35.54 -17.01 -5.96
CA LEU A 606 -36.63 -16.04 -6.09
C LEU A 606 -36.09 -14.63 -6.42
N LEU A 607 -35.03 -14.18 -5.75
CA LEU A 607 -34.41 -12.87 -5.98
C LEU A 607 -33.75 -12.79 -7.35
N ILE A 608 -33.01 -13.81 -7.79
CA ILE A 608 -32.39 -13.85 -9.13
C ILE A 608 -33.45 -13.68 -10.23
N ASN A 609 -34.59 -14.37 -10.09
CA ASN A 609 -35.67 -14.33 -11.08
C ASN A 609 -36.53 -13.05 -11.01
N GLN A 610 -36.61 -12.37 -9.87
CA GLN A 610 -37.51 -11.20 -9.70
C GLN A 610 -36.79 -9.85 -9.70
N LEU A 611 -35.57 -9.74 -9.16
CA LEU A 611 -34.83 -8.46 -9.18
C LEU A 611 -34.54 -8.00 -10.62
N SER A 612 -34.22 -8.92 -11.53
CA SER A 612 -34.03 -8.67 -12.96
C SER A 612 -35.29 -8.17 -13.70
N THR A 613 -36.45 -8.15 -13.04
CA THR A 613 -37.72 -7.61 -13.57
C THR A 613 -38.13 -6.27 -12.92
N GLN A 614 -37.31 -5.71 -12.04
CA GLN A 614 -37.61 -4.46 -11.32
C GLN A 614 -36.93 -3.20 -11.92
N GLY A 615 -36.14 -3.36 -12.98
CA GLY A 615 -35.32 -2.30 -13.59
C GLY A 615 -33.85 -2.64 -13.51
#